data_AF-A0A679FCD6-F1
#
_entry.id   AF-A0A679FCD6-F1
#
_cell.length_a   1.000
_cell.length_b   1.000
_cell.length_c   1.000
_cell.angle_alpha   90.00
_cell.angle_beta   90.00
_cell.angle_gamma   90.00
#
_symmetry.space_group_name_H-M   'P 1'
#
loop_
_entity.id
_entity.type
_entity.pdbx_description
1 polymer ?
#
loop_
_entity_poly.entity_id
_entity_poly.type
_entity_poly.pdbx_seq_one_letter_code
_entity_poly.pdbx_strand_id
1 'polypeptide(L)' 'MTNVFDGGDVFGLMCQVEIGGGSAPAIFVAPIADLAFGQHPIARAVADYRRRRCAQARVADRA' A
#
# COMPACT_ATOMS: atom_id res chain seq x y z
N MET A 1 8.34 -3.35 -0.03
CA MET A 1 8.66 -4.20 1.14
C MET A 1 7.38 -4.42 1.93
N THR A 2 7.21 -5.57 2.59
CA THR A 2 6.07 -5.82 3.48
C THR A 2 6.59 -6.10 4.88
N ASN A 3 6.12 -5.32 5.84
CA ASN A 3 6.51 -5.44 7.25
C ASN A 3 5.29 -5.69 8.11
N VAL A 4 5.49 -6.39 9.22
CA VAL A 4 4.49 -6.62 10.25
C VAL A 4 4.99 -6.00 11.54
N PHE A 5 4.14 -5.24 12.23
CA PHE A 5 4.48 -4.61 13.49
C PHE A 5 3.28 -4.56 14.43
N ASP A 6 3.57 -4.43 15.72
CA ASP A 6 2.55 -4.25 16.75
C ASP A 6 2.17 -2.76 16.83
N GLY A 7 0.90 -2.46 16.54
CA GLY A 7 0.30 -1.12 16.65
C GLY A 7 -0.17 -0.78 18.06
N GLY A 8 0.10 -1.65 19.04
CA GLY A 8 -0.36 -1.53 20.42
C GLY A 8 -1.84 -1.88 20.58
N ASP A 9 -2.34 -1.74 21.81
CA ASP A 9 -3.65 -2.25 22.23
C ASP A 9 -4.84 -1.78 21.36
N VAL A 10 -4.73 -0.60 20.74
CA VAL A 10 -5.81 0.00 19.94
C VAL A 10 -5.93 -0.65 18.55
N PHE A 11 -4.81 -1.01 17.94
CA PHE A 11 -4.76 -1.45 16.54
C PHE A 11 -4.31 -2.90 16.37
N GLY A 12 -3.63 -3.46 17.37
CA GLY A 12 -3.09 -4.82 17.35
C GLY A 12 -2.04 -5.01 16.25
N LEU A 13 -2.00 -6.22 15.67
CA LEU A 13 -1.03 -6.54 14.62
C LEU A 13 -1.37 -5.84 13.30
N MET A 14 -0.40 -5.07 12.81
CA MET A 14 -0.51 -4.25 11.60
C MET A 14 0.39 -4.78 10.48
N CYS A 15 -0.04 -4.56 9.25
CA CYS A 15 0.77 -4.80 8.05
C CYS A 15 1.05 -3.47 7.34
N GLN A 16 2.33 -3.22 7.08
CA GLN A 16 2.82 -2.12 6.27
C GLN A 16 3.26 -2.65 4.91
N VAL A 17 2.81 -1.98 3.85
CA VAL A 17 3.22 -2.27 2.47
C VAL A 17 3.83 -1.00 1.87
N GLU A 18 5.05 -1.13 1.38
CA GLU A 18 5.79 -0.08 0.72
C GLU A 18 5.88 -0.36 -0.79
N ILE A 19 5.50 0.63 -1.59
CA ILE A 19 5.45 0.54 -3.05
C ILE A 19 6.22 1.69 -3.70
N GLY A 20 7.07 1.33 -4.66
CA GLY A 20 8.00 2.24 -5.32
C GLY A 20 9.42 2.07 -4.77
N GLY A 21 10.41 2.34 -5.61
CA GLY A 21 11.82 2.39 -5.22
C GLY A 21 12.34 3.83 -5.21
N GLY A 22 13.42 4.09 -4.47
CA GLY A 22 14.04 5.42 -4.35
C GLY A 22 13.74 6.12 -3.02
N SER A 23 13.95 7.44 -2.98
CA SER A 23 13.91 8.24 -1.73
C SER A 23 12.51 8.52 -1.17
N ALA A 24 11.44 8.18 -1.88
CA ALA A 24 10.07 8.45 -1.48
C ALA A 24 9.10 7.32 -1.87
N PRO A 25 9.14 6.16 -1.19
CA PRO A 25 8.16 5.10 -1.39
C PRO A 25 6.78 5.51 -0.86
N ALA A 26 5.73 4.99 -1.49
CA ALA A 26 4.37 5.09 -0.96
C ALA A 26 4.17 4.02 0.13
N ILE A 27 3.71 4.44 1.30
CA ILE A 27 3.51 3.57 2.47
C ILE A 27 2.01 3.43 2.72
N PHE A 28 1.56 2.19 2.88
CA PHE A 28 0.19 1.86 3.25
C PHE A 28 0.21 0.98 4.50
N VAL A 29 -0.74 1.17 5.42
CA VAL A 29 -0.83 0.43 6.69
C VAL A 29 -2.27 0.00 6.93
N ALA A 30 -2.48 -1.24 7.37
CA ALA A 30 -3.79 -1.75 7.78
C ALA A 30 -3.67 -2.97 8.73
N PRO A 31 -4.72 -3.27 9.54
CA PRO A 31 -4.72 -4.42 10.45
C PRO A 31 -4.57 -5.76 9.73
N ILE A 32 -3.83 -6.70 10.31
CA ILE A 32 -3.68 -8.06 9.75
C ILE A 32 -4.98 -8.85 9.79
N ALA A 33 -5.84 -8.59 10.78
CA ALA A 33 -7.16 -9.21 10.84
C ALA A 33 -7.93 -9.01 9.52
N ASP A 34 -7.81 -7.83 8.90
CA ASP A 34 -8.48 -7.52 7.63
C ASP A 34 -7.81 -8.19 6.41
N LEU A 35 -6.51 -8.54 6.48
CA LEU A 35 -5.79 -9.22 5.39
C LEU A 35 -6.33 -10.63 5.13
N ALA A 36 -6.82 -11.30 6.17
CA ALA A 36 -7.27 -12.69 6.09
C ALA A 36 -8.56 -12.88 5.28
N PHE A 37 -9.34 -11.80 5.05
CA PHE A 37 -10.68 -11.89 4.44
C PHE A 37 -10.72 -11.56 2.95
N GLY A 38 -9.57 -11.44 2.27
CA GLY A 38 -9.48 -11.33 0.81
C GLY A 38 -9.93 -9.99 0.19
N GLN A 39 -10.70 -9.17 0.91
CA GLN A 39 -11.17 -7.85 0.48
C GLN A 39 -10.48 -6.74 1.29
N HIS A 40 -9.14 -6.71 1.24
CA HIS A 40 -8.36 -5.86 2.13
C HIS A 40 -8.32 -4.39 1.67
N PRO A 41 -8.55 -3.40 2.56
CA PRO A 41 -8.43 -1.98 2.24
C PRO A 41 -7.07 -1.61 1.64
N ILE A 42 -5.97 -2.24 2.08
CA ILE A 42 -4.65 -2.01 1.51
C ILE A 42 -4.59 -2.44 0.04
N ALA A 43 -5.23 -3.55 -0.34
CA ALA A 43 -5.13 -4.08 -1.69
C ALA A 43 -5.79 -3.11 -2.69
N ARG A 44 -6.92 -2.51 -2.29
CA ARG A 44 -7.57 -1.44 -3.05
C ARG A 44 -6.70 -0.18 -3.15
N ALA A 45 -6.16 0.30 -2.02
CA ALA A 45 -5.30 1.48 -2.01
C ALA A 45 -4.04 1.30 -2.88
N VAL A 46 -3.43 0.12 -2.83
CA VAL A 46 -2.31 -0.30 -3.67
C VAL A 46 -2.68 -0.33 -5.15
N ALA A 47 -3.82 -0.94 -5.50
CA ALA A 47 -4.29 -0.99 -6.88
C ALA A 47 -4.55 0.41 -7.44
N ASP A 48 -5.19 1.29 -6.66
CA ASP A 48 -5.47 2.67 -7.04
C ASP A 48 -4.17 3.48 -7.22
N TYR A 49 -3.19 3.30 -6.33
CA TYR A 49 -1.87 3.90 -6.48
C TYR A 49 -1.19 3.47 -7.77
N ARG A 50 -1.17 2.17 -8.07
CA ARG A 50 -0.58 1.63 -9.30
C ARG A 50 -1.26 2.20 -10.55
N ARG A 51 -2.60 2.28 -10.55
CA ARG A 51 -3.37 2.89 -11.66
C ARG A 51 -2.97 4.35 -11.89
N ARG A 52 -2.87 5.15 -10.83
CA ARG A 52 -2.44 6.56 -10.93
C ARG A 52 -1.02 6.69 -11.47
N ARG A 53 -0.08 5.88 -10.97
CA ARG A 53 1.31 5.89 -11.42
C ARG A 53 1.42 5.52 -12.91
N CYS A 54 0.70 4.49 -13.35
CA CYS A 54 0.66 4.10 -14.76
C CYS A 54 0.04 5.17 -15.66
N ALA A 55 -1.00 5.87 -15.19
CA ALA A 55 -1.60 6.98 -15.93
C ALA A 55 -0.61 8.15 -16.08
N GLN A 56 0.10 8.51 -15.01
CA GLN A 56 1.13 9.57 -15.05
C GLN A 56 2.28 9.22 -15.99
N ALA A 57 2.78 7.98 -15.96
CA ALA A 57 3.84 7.53 -16.86
C ALA A 57 3.42 7.62 -18.34
N ARG A 58 2.17 7.25 -18.65
CA ARG A 58 1.62 7.37 -20.01
C ARG A 58 1.45 8.80 -20.50
N VAL A 59 1.20 9.75 -19.59
CA VAL A 59 1.15 11.18 -19.93
C VAL A 59 2.55 11.71 -20.20
N ALA A 60 3.54 11.32 -19.39
CA ALA A 60 4.93 11.73 -19.57
C ALA A 60 5.55 11.20 -20.88
N ASP A 61 5.16 10.01 -21.34
CA ASP A 61 5.60 9.41 -22.61
C ASP A 61 4.97 10.07 -23.86
N ARG A 62 3.93 10.89 -23.68
CA ARG A 62 3.22 11.59 -24.77
C ARG A 62 3.59 13.08 -24.89
N ALA A 63 4.51 13.57 -24.06
CA ALA A 63 4.98 14.96 -24.03
C ALA A 63 6.39 15.05 -24.64
#